data_AF-A0A1I1T4K8-F1
#
_entry.id   AF-A0A1I1T4K8-F1
#
_cell.length_a   1.000
_cell.length_b   1.000
_cell.length_c   1.000
_cell.angle_alpha   90.00
_cell.angle_beta   90.00
_cell.angle_gamma   90.00
#
_symmetry.space_group_name_H-M   'P 1'
#
loop_
_entity.id
_entity.type
_entity.pdbx_description
1 polymer ?
#
loop_
_entity_poly.entity_id
_entity_poly.type
_entity_poly.pdbx_seq_one_letter_code
_entity_poly.pdbx_strand_id
1 'polypeptide(L)'
;MVAEAADGEEALHAAREHRPDVLLMDIQMPRLDGLTATRRAVAGRLADVLVLTTFDLDEYVFGALRAGASGFLLKDTEADALIDAVRTVAAGDGLISPAVTRRLIAEFARRPDPGAPRPAAPAAALAPLTPREREVLALVGAGLSNAEIAARLGMAEATVKTHASRLLRKLGLRSRVQAAILAQDLGL
;
A
#
# COMPACT_ATOMS: atom_id res chain seq x y z
N MET A 1 9.36 6.52 -18.63
CA MET A 1 9.34 5.45 -19.65
C MET A 1 8.29 4.45 -19.24
N VAL A 2 7.62 3.79 -20.19
CA VAL A 2 6.61 2.75 -19.92
C VAL A 2 7.13 1.45 -20.51
N ALA A 3 6.89 0.34 -19.80
CA ALA A 3 7.19 -1.00 -20.26
C ALA A 3 5.95 -1.87 -20.03
N GLU A 4 5.74 -2.83 -20.92
CA GLU A 4 4.61 -3.76 -20.87
C GLU A 4 5.16 -5.18 -20.71
N ALA A 5 4.38 -6.02 -20.03
CA ALA A 5 4.72 -7.40 -19.76
C ALA A 5 3.46 -8.26 -19.86
N ALA A 6 3.59 -9.47 -20.40
CA ALA A 6 2.47 -10.39 -20.55
C ALA A 6 2.21 -11.24 -19.29
N ASP A 7 3.14 -11.25 -18.33
CA ASP A 7 2.99 -11.97 -17.07
C ASP A 7 3.86 -11.43 -15.93
N GLY A 8 3.77 -12.10 -14.76
CA GLY A 8 4.53 -11.73 -13.57
C GLY A 8 6.05 -11.87 -13.70
N GLU A 9 6.58 -12.81 -14.50
CA GLU A 9 8.03 -12.96 -14.65
C GLU A 9 8.62 -11.84 -15.51
N GLU A 10 7.99 -11.55 -16.65
CA GLU A 10 8.34 -10.43 -17.52
C GLU A 10 8.18 -9.11 -16.79
N ALA A 11 7.12 -8.93 -16.00
CA ALA A 11 6.90 -7.71 -15.22
C ALA A 11 8.03 -7.48 -14.20
N LEU A 12 8.48 -8.53 -13.52
CA LEU A 12 9.61 -8.44 -12.58
C LEU A 12 10.94 -8.20 -13.29
N HIS A 13 11.12 -8.72 -14.51
CA HIS A 13 12.31 -8.45 -15.30
C HIS A 13 12.35 -6.97 -15.73
N ALA A 14 11.28 -6.49 -16.37
CA ALA A 14 11.11 -5.11 -16.78
C ALA A 14 11.25 -4.13 -15.62
N ALA A 15 10.71 -4.45 -14.44
CA ALA A 15 10.84 -3.61 -13.25
C ALA A 15 12.30 -3.44 -12.79
N ARG A 16 13.12 -4.50 -12.89
CA ARG A 16 14.55 -4.41 -12.54
C ARG A 16 15.33 -3.60 -13.55
N GLU A 17 15.00 -3.74 -14.82
CA GLU A 17 15.67 -3.05 -15.92
C GLU A 17 15.32 -1.55 -15.93
N HIS A 18 14.04 -1.23 -15.91
CA HIS A 18 13.55 0.13 -16.13
C HIS A 18 13.34 0.93 -14.84
N ARG A 19 13.34 0.27 -13.68
CA ARG A 19 13.14 0.88 -12.35
C ARG A 19 11.95 1.86 -12.32
N PRO A 20 10.73 1.40 -12.65
CA PRO A 20 9.56 2.27 -12.66
C PRO A 20 9.20 2.70 -11.23
N ASP A 21 8.57 3.86 -11.10
CA ASP A 21 8.03 4.31 -9.81
C ASP A 21 6.81 3.48 -9.40
N VAL A 22 5.96 3.13 -10.38
CA VAL A 22 4.70 2.40 -10.17
C VAL A 22 4.61 1.23 -11.13
N LEU A 23 4.13 0.10 -10.62
CA LEU A 23 3.89 -1.12 -11.38
C LEU A 23 2.40 -1.46 -11.31
N LEU A 24 1.74 -1.34 -12.46
CA LEU A 24 0.37 -1.78 -12.65
C LEU A 24 0.35 -3.30 -12.78
N MET A 25 -0.32 -4.01 -11.88
CA MET A 25 -0.27 -5.47 -11.81
C MET A 25 -1.67 -6.08 -11.89
N ASP A 26 -1.93 -6.86 -12.93
CA ASP A 26 -3.11 -7.74 -12.97
C ASP A 26 -2.88 -8.96 -12.07
N ILE A 27 -3.91 -9.41 -11.36
CA ILE A 27 -3.84 -10.61 -10.52
C ILE A 27 -3.86 -11.88 -11.39
N GLN A 28 -4.70 -11.90 -12.42
CA GLN A 28 -4.96 -13.08 -13.25
C GLN A 28 -4.04 -13.08 -14.47
N MET A 29 -2.83 -13.59 -14.30
CA MET A 29 -1.84 -13.70 -15.36
C MET A 29 -1.38 -15.15 -15.55
N PRO A 30 -1.00 -15.56 -16.78
CA PRO A 30 -0.39 -16.86 -17.01
C PRO A 30 0.98 -16.97 -16.32
N ARG A 31 1.48 -18.20 -16.15
CA ARG A 31 2.81 -18.51 -15.55
C ARG A 31 2.94 -18.00 -14.11
N LEU A 32 3.52 -16.82 -13.88
CA LEU A 32 3.62 -16.22 -12.55
C LEU A 32 2.43 -15.28 -12.32
N ASP A 33 1.57 -15.64 -11.37
CA ASP A 33 0.40 -14.83 -11.00
C ASP A 33 0.81 -13.48 -10.40
N GLY A 34 -0.08 -12.49 -10.51
CA GLY A 34 0.18 -11.12 -10.06
C GLY A 34 0.39 -10.98 -8.56
N LEU A 35 -0.15 -11.89 -7.75
CA LEU A 35 0.01 -11.84 -6.30
C LEU A 35 1.42 -12.26 -5.89
N THR A 36 1.91 -13.37 -6.47
CA THR A 36 3.28 -13.82 -6.27
C THR A 36 4.26 -12.79 -6.86
N ALA A 37 3.97 -12.22 -8.02
CA ALA A 37 4.77 -11.17 -8.63
C ALA A 37 4.81 -9.91 -7.74
N THR A 38 3.68 -9.45 -7.22
CA THR A 38 3.60 -8.34 -6.25
C THR A 38 4.50 -8.59 -5.05
N ARG A 39 4.41 -9.78 -4.45
CA ARG A 39 5.22 -10.14 -3.27
C ARG A 39 6.71 -10.05 -3.57
N ARG A 40 7.15 -10.52 -4.74
CA ARG A 40 8.55 -10.46 -5.19
C ARG A 40 8.98 -9.02 -5.48
N ALA A 41 8.13 -8.22 -6.12
CA ALA A 41 8.40 -6.82 -6.43
C ALA A 41 8.59 -5.99 -5.15
N VAL A 42 7.68 -6.15 -4.19
CA VAL A 42 7.73 -5.46 -2.89
C VAL A 42 8.94 -5.91 -2.07
N ALA A 43 9.21 -7.21 -1.99
CA ALA A 43 10.38 -7.74 -1.28
C ALA A 43 11.70 -7.23 -1.89
N GLY A 44 11.76 -7.13 -3.22
CA GLY A 44 12.89 -6.57 -3.96
C GLY A 44 12.93 -5.04 -4.00
N ARG A 45 11.92 -4.36 -3.45
CA ARG A 45 11.72 -2.90 -3.54
C ARG A 45 11.85 -2.36 -4.96
N LEU A 46 11.21 -3.05 -5.91
CA LEU A 46 11.35 -2.75 -7.33
C LEU A 46 10.51 -1.53 -7.75
N ALA A 47 9.31 -1.36 -7.18
CA ALA A 47 8.38 -0.27 -7.44
C ALA A 47 7.23 -0.31 -6.41
N ASP A 48 6.44 0.76 -6.33
CA ASP A 48 5.13 0.71 -5.68
C ASP A 48 4.13 -0.05 -6.58
N VAL A 49 3.37 -0.98 -6.01
CA VAL A 49 2.50 -1.87 -6.81
C VAL A 49 1.03 -1.45 -6.70
N LEU A 50 0.42 -1.14 -7.83
CA LEU A 50 -1.01 -0.86 -7.96
C LEU A 50 -1.69 -2.05 -8.65
N VAL A 51 -2.54 -2.76 -7.92
CA VAL A 51 -3.16 -4.00 -8.41
C VAL A 51 -4.46 -3.69 -9.14
N LEU A 52 -4.68 -4.33 -10.30
CA LEU A 52 -5.92 -4.32 -11.07
C LEU A 52 -6.62 -5.67 -10.96
N THR A 53 -7.95 -5.70 -10.76
CA THR A 53 -8.72 -6.95 -10.81
C THR A 53 -10.13 -6.77 -11.37
N THR A 54 -10.74 -7.84 -11.86
CA THR A 54 -12.03 -7.83 -12.56
C THR A 54 -13.27 -7.80 -11.67
N PHE A 55 -13.22 -8.34 -10.44
CA PHE A 55 -14.21 -8.30 -9.33
C PHE A 55 -14.15 -9.65 -8.58
N ASP A 56 -13.68 -9.64 -7.34
CA ASP A 56 -14.38 -10.17 -6.15
C ASP A 56 -13.53 -9.77 -4.94
N LEU A 57 -14.17 -9.14 -3.95
CA LEU A 57 -13.49 -8.36 -2.89
C LEU A 57 -13.00 -9.23 -1.72
N ASP A 58 -12.74 -10.50 -1.98
CA ASP A 58 -12.49 -11.49 -0.93
C ASP A 58 -11.00 -11.80 -0.84
N GLU A 59 -10.54 -12.98 -1.24
CA GLU A 59 -9.22 -13.47 -0.89
C GLU A 59 -8.06 -12.76 -1.62
N TYR A 60 -8.30 -12.29 -2.84
CA TYR A 60 -7.28 -11.67 -3.69
C TYR A 60 -6.86 -10.29 -3.21
N VAL A 61 -7.81 -9.48 -2.72
CA VAL A 61 -7.50 -8.14 -2.17
C VAL A 61 -6.67 -8.28 -0.91
N PHE A 62 -7.06 -9.16 0.02
CA PHE A 62 -6.28 -9.42 1.22
C PHE A 62 -4.91 -10.04 0.89
N GLY A 63 -4.86 -10.94 -0.10
CA GLY A 63 -3.61 -11.45 -0.65
C GLY A 63 -2.69 -10.31 -1.08
N ALA A 64 -3.21 -9.35 -1.84
CA ALA A 64 -2.45 -8.22 -2.40
C ALA A 64 -1.97 -7.28 -1.29
N LEU A 65 -2.83 -6.96 -0.34
CA LEU A 65 -2.47 -6.14 0.82
C LEU A 65 -1.41 -6.83 1.70
N ARG A 66 -1.54 -8.14 1.94
CA ARG A 66 -0.51 -8.93 2.66
C ARG A 66 0.81 -9.01 1.88
N ALA A 67 0.73 -9.08 0.55
CA ALA A 67 1.89 -9.00 -0.32
C ALA A 67 2.56 -7.61 -0.30
N GLY A 68 1.85 -6.58 0.15
CA GLY A 68 2.35 -5.21 0.32
C GLY A 68 2.02 -4.29 -0.85
N ALA A 69 0.94 -4.56 -1.59
CA ALA A 69 0.45 -3.63 -2.61
C ALA A 69 0.17 -2.24 -2.01
N SER A 70 0.49 -1.21 -2.80
CA SER A 70 0.32 0.21 -2.45
C SER A 70 -1.08 0.70 -2.79
N GLY A 71 -1.80 0.02 -3.69
CA GLY A 71 -3.20 0.30 -3.95
C GLY A 71 -3.92 -0.77 -4.76
N PHE A 72 -5.21 -0.56 -4.97
CA PHE A 72 -6.07 -1.47 -5.70
C PHE A 72 -7.13 -0.72 -6.52
N LEU A 73 -7.34 -1.18 -7.75
CA LEU A 73 -8.37 -0.70 -8.66
C LEU A 73 -9.08 -1.86 -9.36
N LEU A 74 -10.27 -1.57 -9.86
CA LEU A 74 -11.03 -2.49 -10.70
C LEU A 74 -10.62 -2.33 -12.17
N LYS A 75 -10.65 -3.40 -12.96
CA LYS A 75 -10.31 -3.35 -14.39
C LYS A 75 -11.29 -2.52 -15.23
N ASP A 76 -12.49 -2.27 -14.72
CA ASP A 76 -13.49 -1.39 -15.33
C ASP A 76 -13.35 0.07 -14.90
N THR A 77 -12.31 0.42 -14.11
CA THR A 77 -12.02 1.80 -13.72
C THR A 77 -11.80 2.65 -14.98
N GLU A 78 -12.44 3.81 -15.03
CA GLU A 78 -12.26 4.77 -16.12
C GLU A 78 -10.80 5.22 -16.26
N ALA A 79 -10.37 5.52 -17.48
CA ALA A 79 -8.97 5.84 -17.78
C ALA A 79 -8.43 7.02 -16.94
N ASP A 80 -9.25 8.07 -16.76
CA ASP A 80 -8.85 9.25 -15.97
C ASP A 80 -8.64 8.89 -14.50
N ALA A 81 -9.54 8.08 -13.92
CA ALA A 81 -9.42 7.59 -12.55
C ALA A 81 -8.20 6.66 -12.37
N LEU A 82 -7.85 5.86 -13.38
CA LEU A 82 -6.63 5.05 -13.37
C LEU A 82 -5.36 5.92 -13.39
N ILE A 83 -5.33 6.96 -14.23
CA ILE A 83 -4.20 7.90 -14.31
C ILE A 83 -4.00 8.61 -12.96
N ASP A 84 -5.08 9.06 -12.34
CA ASP A 84 -5.03 9.73 -11.05
C ASP A 84 -4.56 8.80 -9.93
N ALA A 85 -4.97 7.54 -9.98
CA ALA A 85 -4.49 6.53 -9.06
C ALA A 85 -2.99 6.24 -9.21
N VAL A 86 -2.47 6.13 -10.45
CA VAL A 86 -1.03 5.98 -10.70
C VAL A 86 -0.26 7.17 -10.15
N ARG A 87 -0.74 8.40 -10.38
CA ARG A 87 -0.10 9.61 -9.85
C ARG A 87 -0.09 9.63 -8.32
N THR A 88 -1.20 9.23 -7.70
CA THR A 88 -1.33 9.11 -6.24
C THR A 88 -0.31 8.12 -5.68
N VAL A 89 -0.21 6.92 -6.28
CA VAL A 89 0.76 5.90 -5.85
C VAL A 89 2.20 6.38 -6.07
N ALA A 90 2.50 7.04 -7.18
CA ALA A 90 3.83 7.61 -7.45
C ALA A 90 4.24 8.68 -6.42
N ALA A 91 3.29 9.47 -5.93
CA ALA A 91 3.51 10.42 -4.84
C ALA A 91 3.84 9.73 -3.50
N GLY A 92 3.68 8.41 -3.40
CA GLY A 92 3.86 7.62 -2.18
C GLY A 92 2.60 7.61 -1.31
N ASP A 93 1.46 7.96 -1.90
CA ASP A 93 0.15 7.82 -1.28
C ASP A 93 -0.42 6.44 -1.60
N GLY A 94 -0.96 5.79 -0.58
CA GLY A 94 -1.62 4.50 -0.74
C GLY A 94 -3.05 4.76 -1.18
N LEU A 95 -3.46 4.16 -2.29
CA LEU A 95 -4.81 4.35 -2.82
C LEU A 95 -5.66 3.11 -2.55
N ILE A 96 -6.63 3.27 -1.65
CA ILE A 96 -7.75 2.35 -1.54
C ILE A 96 -8.98 3.14 -1.96
N SER A 97 -9.71 2.69 -2.97
CA SER A 97 -11.00 3.28 -3.31
C SER A 97 -11.87 3.38 -2.04
N PRO A 98 -12.57 4.51 -1.77
CA PRO A 98 -13.40 4.67 -0.58
C PRO A 98 -14.38 3.51 -0.32
N ALA A 99 -14.89 2.87 -1.38
CA ALA A 99 -15.76 1.70 -1.30
C ALA A 99 -15.05 0.45 -0.75
N VAL A 100 -13.75 0.33 -1.01
CA VAL A 100 -12.88 -0.77 -0.58
C VAL A 100 -12.32 -0.48 0.82
N THR A 101 -12.05 0.77 1.17
CA THR A 101 -11.52 1.19 2.49
C THR A 101 -12.44 0.79 3.65
N ARG A 102 -13.74 1.08 3.56
CA ARG A 102 -14.70 0.73 4.63
C ARG A 102 -14.87 -0.78 4.81
N ARG A 103 -14.87 -1.54 3.71
CA ARG A 103 -15.01 -3.01 3.74
C ARG A 103 -13.74 -3.69 4.25
N LEU A 104 -12.57 -3.18 3.85
CA LEU A 104 -11.28 -3.68 4.33
C LEU A 104 -11.11 -3.47 5.84
N ILE A 105 -11.42 -2.28 6.35
CA ILE A 105 -11.37 -1.98 7.79
C ILE A 105 -12.33 -2.89 8.56
N ALA A 106 -13.56 -3.08 8.06
CA ALA A 106 -14.57 -3.89 8.72
C ALA A 106 -14.20 -5.38 8.81
N GLU A 107 -13.47 -5.93 7.84
CA GLU A 107 -13.13 -7.35 7.79
C GLU A 107 -11.75 -7.67 8.39
N PHE A 108 -10.77 -6.75 8.33
CA PHE A 108 -9.52 -6.89 9.09
C PHE A 108 -9.78 -6.91 10.60
N ALA A 109 -10.76 -6.12 11.07
CA ALA A 109 -11.25 -6.16 12.45
C ALA A 109 -11.93 -7.50 12.83
N ARG A 110 -12.35 -8.31 11.85
CA ARG A 110 -13.10 -9.57 12.07
C ARG A 110 -12.25 -10.83 11.99
N ARG A 111 -11.07 -10.80 11.38
CA ARG A 111 -10.19 -11.98 11.23
C ARG A 111 -8.78 -11.71 11.77
N PRO A 112 -8.53 -11.99 13.06
CA PRO A 112 -7.16 -12.03 13.57
C PRO A 112 -6.38 -13.12 12.81
N ASP A 113 -5.20 -12.76 12.30
CA ASP A 113 -4.25 -13.73 11.74
C ASP A 113 -3.80 -14.68 12.89
N PRO A 114 -4.02 -16.01 12.79
CA PRO A 114 -3.61 -16.97 13.81
C PRO A 114 -2.09 -17.00 14.05
N GLY A 115 -1.28 -16.44 13.14
CA GLY A 115 0.17 -16.40 13.21
C GLY A 115 0.78 -15.00 13.40
N ALA A 116 0.00 -13.92 13.35
CA ALA A 116 0.51 -12.60 13.66
C ALA A 116 0.53 -12.41 15.20
N PRO A 117 1.64 -11.97 15.80
CA PRO A 117 1.61 -11.57 17.20
C PRO A 117 0.54 -10.48 17.35
N ARG A 118 -0.53 -10.80 18.08
CA ARG A 118 -1.52 -9.82 18.51
C ARG A 118 -0.74 -8.66 19.14
N PRO A 119 -0.95 -7.40 18.72
CA PRO A 119 -0.13 -6.31 19.22
C PRO A 119 -0.16 -6.33 20.75
N ALA A 120 1.02 -6.55 21.35
CA ALA A 120 1.25 -6.16 22.73
C ALA A 120 0.84 -4.68 22.84
N ALA A 121 0.27 -4.30 23.99
CA ALA A 121 -0.36 -3.01 24.29
C ALA A 121 0.07 -1.84 23.36
N PRO A 122 -0.85 -0.97 22.88
CA PRO A 122 -0.58 0.04 21.85
C PRO A 122 0.72 0.85 22.02
N ALA A 123 1.15 1.08 23.26
CA ALA A 123 2.41 1.70 23.62
C ALA A 123 3.67 0.96 23.10
N ALA A 124 3.68 -0.37 23.13
CA ALA A 124 4.80 -1.20 22.66
C ALA A 124 4.91 -1.21 21.13
N ALA A 125 3.78 -1.27 20.41
CA ALA A 125 3.75 -1.21 18.95
C ALA A 125 4.29 0.13 18.41
N LEU A 126 4.05 1.23 19.14
CA LEU A 126 4.50 2.57 18.73
C LEU A 126 5.88 2.95 19.26
N ALA A 127 6.45 2.21 20.22
CA ALA A 127 7.74 2.49 20.86
C ALA A 127 8.90 2.90 19.90
N PRO A 128 9.11 2.27 18.73
CA PRO A 128 10.20 2.65 17.83
C PRO A 128 9.98 3.98 17.07
N LEU A 129 8.78 4.55 17.12
CA LEU A 129 8.42 5.77 16.41
C LEU A 129 8.74 7.02 17.23
N THR A 130 9.35 8.00 16.56
CA THR A 130 9.49 9.38 17.07
C THR A 130 8.12 10.06 17.20
N PRO A 131 7.99 11.14 17.99
CA PRO A 131 6.74 11.89 18.10
C PRO A 131 6.18 12.30 16.73
N ARG A 132 7.05 12.78 15.84
CA ARG A 132 6.65 13.20 14.49
C ARG A 132 6.17 12.04 13.61
N GLU A 133 6.82 10.89 13.69
CA GLU A 133 6.37 9.69 12.94
C GLU A 133 5.03 9.17 13.48
N ARG A 134 4.72 9.34 14.78
CA ARG A 134 3.42 9.00 15.36
C ARG A 134 2.31 9.94 14.88
N GLU A 135 2.58 11.24 14.82
CA GLU A 135 1.65 12.22 14.22
C GLU A 135 1.35 11.87 12.76
N VAL A 136 2.38 11.57 11.97
CA VAL A 136 2.20 11.13 10.57
C VAL A 136 1.39 9.84 10.50
N LEU A 137 1.67 8.84 11.35
CA LEU A 137 0.90 7.59 11.39
C LEU A 137 -0.58 7.81 11.71
N ALA A 138 -0.91 8.68 12.67
CA ALA A 138 -2.29 9.00 13.01
C ALA A 138 -3.04 9.65 11.83
N LEU A 139 -2.40 10.60 11.14
CA LEU A 139 -3.01 11.25 9.97
C LEU A 139 -3.14 10.29 8.77
N VAL A 140 -2.21 9.34 8.61
CA VAL A 140 -2.36 8.23 7.67
C VAL A 140 -3.54 7.33 8.05
N GLY A 141 -3.71 7.03 9.34
CA GLY A 141 -4.89 6.31 9.86
C GLY A 141 -6.21 7.01 9.58
N ALA A 142 -6.21 8.35 9.62
CA ALA A 142 -7.34 9.19 9.23
C ALA A 142 -7.54 9.30 7.70
N GLY A 143 -6.68 8.67 6.89
CA GLY A 143 -6.80 8.60 5.44
C GLY A 143 -6.30 9.84 4.68
N LEU A 144 -5.54 10.74 5.33
CA LEU A 144 -4.99 11.92 4.66
C LEU A 144 -3.87 11.52 3.68
N SER A 145 -3.76 12.25 2.57
CA SER A 145 -2.66 12.22 1.61
C SER A 145 -1.40 12.90 2.15
N ASN A 146 -0.24 12.67 1.51
CA ASN A 146 1.01 13.35 1.88
C ASN A 146 0.90 14.87 1.79
N ALA A 147 0.17 15.40 0.80
CA ALA A 147 -0.07 16.83 0.63
C ALA A 147 -0.93 17.40 1.77
N GLU A 148 -1.99 16.71 2.17
CA GLU A 148 -2.85 17.12 3.29
C GLU A 148 -2.10 17.04 4.64
N ILE A 149 -1.30 16.00 4.84
CA ILE A 149 -0.42 15.86 6.01
C ILE A 149 0.61 16.98 6.05
N ALA A 150 1.24 17.28 4.91
CA ALA A 150 2.22 18.36 4.76
C ALA A 150 1.61 19.70 5.14
N ALA A 151 0.41 20.01 4.61
CA ALA A 151 -0.33 21.22 4.94
C ALA A 151 -0.68 21.29 6.44
N ARG A 152 -1.17 20.18 7.02
CA ARG A 152 -1.59 20.13 8.43
C ARG A 152 -0.42 20.22 9.42
N LEU A 153 0.74 19.68 9.04
CA LEU A 153 1.92 19.63 9.89
C LEU A 153 2.93 20.75 9.60
N GLY A 154 2.68 21.60 8.60
CA GLY A 154 3.59 22.67 8.20
C GLY A 154 4.93 22.16 7.65
N MET A 155 4.90 21.09 6.84
CA MET A 155 6.08 20.45 6.27
C MET A 155 6.03 20.43 4.75
N ALA A 156 7.17 20.16 4.10
CA ALA A 156 7.18 19.80 2.68
C ALA A 156 6.66 18.37 2.48
N GLU A 157 5.95 18.12 1.37
CA GLU A 157 5.40 16.81 1.00
C GLU A 157 6.49 15.71 0.93
N ALA A 158 7.65 16.04 0.35
CA ALA A 158 8.80 15.13 0.31
C ALA A 158 9.31 14.73 1.71
N THR A 159 9.14 15.61 2.71
CA THR A 159 9.48 15.30 4.10
C THR A 159 8.46 14.36 4.72
N VAL A 160 7.17 14.52 4.42
CA VAL A 160 6.13 13.56 4.81
C VAL A 160 6.42 12.18 4.21
N LYS A 161 6.74 12.12 2.91
CA LYS A 161 7.14 10.86 2.24
C LYS A 161 8.32 10.20 2.97
N THR A 162 9.31 10.98 3.37
CA THR A 162 10.46 10.48 4.14
C THR A 162 10.04 9.92 5.50
N HIS A 163 9.13 10.59 6.23
CA HIS A 163 8.59 10.06 7.48
C HIS A 163 7.77 8.79 7.28
N ALA A 164 6.94 8.74 6.25
CA ALA A 164 6.16 7.55 5.88
C ALA A 164 7.06 6.36 5.55
N SER A 165 8.11 6.54 4.74
CA SER A 165 9.05 5.45 4.46
C SER A 165 9.80 4.98 5.71
N ARG A 166 10.15 5.89 6.62
CA ARG A 166 10.85 5.56 7.87
C ARG A 166 9.96 4.82 8.85
N LEU A 167 8.71 5.26 9.04
CA LEU A 167 7.77 4.61 9.95
C LEU A 167 7.41 3.21 9.45
N LEU A 168 7.20 3.02 8.13
CA LEU A 168 6.94 1.70 7.56
C LEU A 168 8.10 0.74 7.85
N ARG A 169 9.34 1.19 7.61
CA ARG A 169 10.54 0.39 7.92
C ARG A 169 10.66 0.05 9.40
N LYS A 170 10.40 1.02 10.29
CA LYS A 170 10.49 0.83 11.75
C LYS A 170 9.44 -0.15 12.28
N LEU A 171 8.26 -0.16 11.67
CA LEU A 171 7.14 -1.03 12.05
C LEU A 171 7.11 -2.36 11.28
N GLY A 172 8.06 -2.60 10.38
CA GLY A 172 8.09 -3.80 9.54
C GLY A 172 6.95 -3.87 8.51
N LEU A 173 6.33 -2.74 8.21
CA LEU A 173 5.22 -2.63 7.27
C LEU A 173 5.73 -2.45 5.85
N ARG A 174 4.98 -2.99 4.90
CA ARG A 174 5.34 -3.03 3.47
C ARG A 174 4.60 -1.99 2.63
N SER A 175 3.48 -1.46 3.11
CA SER A 175 2.73 -0.43 2.39
C SER A 175 2.03 0.55 3.33
N ARG A 176 1.71 1.74 2.81
CA ARG A 176 0.95 2.78 3.53
C ARG A 176 -0.42 2.26 3.98
N VAL A 177 -1.05 1.38 3.19
CA VAL A 177 -2.32 0.75 3.55
C VAL A 177 -2.19 -0.04 4.85
N GLN A 178 -1.11 -0.82 5.01
CA GLN A 178 -0.87 -1.55 6.26
C GLN A 178 -0.64 -0.60 7.44
N ALA A 179 -0.04 0.57 7.22
CA ALA A 179 0.09 1.59 8.26
C ALA A 179 -1.26 2.21 8.65
N ALA A 180 -2.13 2.48 7.68
CA ALA A 180 -3.47 2.99 7.95
C ALA A 180 -4.31 1.98 8.75
N ILE A 181 -4.26 0.70 8.39
CA ILE A 181 -4.92 -0.38 9.13
C ILE A 181 -4.38 -0.47 10.56
N LEU A 182 -3.05 -0.49 10.72
CA LEU A 182 -2.42 -0.53 12.05
C LEU A 182 -2.81 0.69 12.90
N ALA A 183 -2.86 1.89 12.32
CA ALA A 183 -3.28 3.09 13.04
C ALA A 183 -4.73 2.98 13.57
N GLN A 184 -5.64 2.43 12.75
CA GLN A 184 -7.02 2.16 13.16
C GLN A 184 -7.10 1.10 14.26
N ASP A 185 -6.35 0.00 14.15
CA ASP A 185 -6.29 -1.05 15.19
C ASP A 185 -5.75 -0.53 16.53
N LEU A 186 -4.86 0.47 16.48
CA LEU A 186 -4.30 1.13 17.65
C LEU A 186 -5.20 2.26 18.20
N GLY A 187 -6.28 2.60 17.51
CA GLY A 187 -7.22 3.67 17.89
C GLY A 187 -6.62 5.08 17.79
N LEU A 188 -5.73 5.31 16.81
CA LEU A 188 -5.10 6.60 16.54
C LEU A 188 -5.97 7.54 15.68
#